data_AF-A0A831LYJ9-F1
#
_entry.id   AF-A0A831LYJ9-F1
#
_cell.length_a   1.000
_cell.length_b   1.000
_cell.length_c   1.000
_cell.angle_alpha   90.00
_cell.angle_beta   90.00
_cell.angle_gamma   90.00
#
_symmetry.space_group_name_H-M   'P 1'
#
loop_
_entity.id
_entity.type
_entity.pdbx_description
1 polymer ?
#
loop_
_entity_poly.entity_id
_entity_poly.type
_entity_poly.pdbx_seq_one_letter_code
_entity_poly.pdbx_strand_id
1 'polypeptide(L)'
;MRSILNPARIVASRGTIAASCASMPNGGGAGVRLQAAITTAAATTAIKRTRGDIHSSIRCPRPFCSCEAEEVRLDASVTMGDREPGALWRILHRNRFDGAILCPWHYTREETEAHLALADRIDWIRGVVGVPGSPDHPRLVGIEARWPNLEAIHEAAARSLVADVSCGMLSLANIAKFAAQHERARLTILRLGGARFGPATDPVWEDGLAQLAACPNVRLKINGLLNDAPPGDPTGWGPSSLGWRVEHYKPWISTALRLFGEGRVLYGSDWPVCMDRGATWKESMACFTQSMGPRTQEYREAILGGAAMDWYGLKP
;
A
#
# COMPACT_ATOMS: atom_id res chain seq x y z
N MET A 1 -55.89 -28.32 5.70
CA MET A 1 -57.00 -28.93 4.92
C MET A 1 -57.42 -27.96 3.82
N ARG A 2 -57.64 -28.48 2.60
CA ARG A 2 -57.97 -27.80 1.31
C ARG A 2 -56.75 -27.15 0.62
N SER A 3 -56.17 -27.58 -0.51
CA SER A 3 -56.48 -28.42 -1.68
C SER A 3 -56.88 -27.63 -2.94
N ILE A 4 -56.00 -27.68 -3.95
CA ILE A 4 -56.20 -27.66 -5.42
C ILE A 4 -56.26 -26.28 -6.13
N LEU A 5 -55.20 -25.91 -6.87
CA LEU A 5 -55.12 -25.87 -8.35
C LEU A 5 -53.86 -25.14 -8.83
N ASN A 6 -53.10 -25.80 -9.72
CA ASN A 6 -52.15 -25.22 -10.68
C ASN A 6 -52.79 -25.42 -12.07
N PRO A 7 -52.61 -24.53 -13.07
CA PRO A 7 -51.64 -24.88 -14.11
C PRO A 7 -50.91 -23.71 -14.83
N ALA A 8 -49.78 -24.11 -15.46
CA ALA A 8 -49.10 -23.58 -16.65
C ALA A 8 -48.31 -22.24 -16.53
N ARG A 9 -46.97 -22.21 -16.50
CA ARG A 9 -45.91 -22.58 -17.48
C ARG A 9 -46.01 -21.89 -18.85
N ILE A 10 -45.13 -20.91 -19.07
CA ILE A 10 -44.37 -20.75 -20.33
C ILE A 10 -42.89 -20.63 -19.95
N VAL A 11 -42.09 -21.54 -20.52
CA VAL A 11 -40.64 -21.64 -20.40
C VAL A 11 -40.04 -21.11 -21.70
N ALA A 12 -39.03 -20.25 -21.62
CA ALA A 12 -38.08 -20.03 -22.71
C ALA A 12 -36.68 -20.35 -22.18
N SER A 13 -36.14 -21.45 -22.70
CA SER A 13 -34.79 -21.97 -22.46
C SER A 13 -33.81 -21.40 -23.48
N ARG A 14 -32.55 -21.22 -23.06
CA ARG A 14 -31.28 -21.23 -23.82
C ARG A 14 -30.21 -20.72 -22.84
N GLY A 15 -29.08 -21.36 -22.59
CA GLY A 15 -28.49 -22.61 -23.05
C GLY A 15 -27.14 -22.71 -22.34
N THR A 16 -26.90 -23.83 -21.66
CA THR A 16 -25.65 -24.16 -20.97
C THR A 16 -24.63 -24.66 -22.00
N ILE A 17 -23.39 -24.18 -21.95
CA ILE A 17 -22.24 -24.83 -22.60
C ILE A 17 -21.38 -25.43 -21.49
N ALA A 18 -21.44 -26.76 -21.35
CA ALA A 18 -20.49 -27.53 -20.57
C ALA A 18 -19.38 -28.02 -21.52
N ALA A 19 -18.13 -27.71 -21.18
CA ALA A 19 -16.96 -28.27 -21.83
C ALA A 19 -16.65 -29.64 -21.22
N SER A 20 -16.65 -30.69 -22.04
CA SER A 20 -16.15 -32.02 -21.69
C SER A 20 -14.80 -32.23 -22.37
N CYS A 21 -13.76 -32.46 -21.56
CA CYS A 21 -12.45 -32.93 -22.00
C CYS A 21 -12.52 -34.42 -22.34
N ALA A 22 -12.14 -34.78 -23.57
CA ALA A 22 -11.82 -36.16 -23.93
C ALA A 22 -10.55 -36.19 -24.79
N SER A 23 -9.51 -36.82 -24.20
CA SER A 23 -8.46 -37.67 -24.79
C SER A 23 -8.10 -37.56 -26.28
N MET A 24 -6.81 -37.31 -26.52
CA MET A 24 -6.10 -37.50 -27.80
C MET A 24 -6.08 -38.98 -28.26
N PRO A 25 -5.84 -39.20 -29.56
CA PRO A 25 -4.69 -40.02 -29.94
C PRO A 25 -3.85 -39.46 -31.11
N ASN A 26 -2.61 -39.93 -31.14
CA ASN A 26 -1.53 -39.69 -32.10
C ASN A 26 -1.84 -40.07 -33.56
N GLY A 27 -1.16 -39.41 -34.50
CA GLY A 27 -0.70 -40.08 -35.74
C GLY A 27 -0.76 -39.28 -37.05
N GLY A 28 0.36 -38.66 -37.41
CA GLY A 28 1.00 -38.70 -38.75
C GLY A 28 0.25 -38.30 -40.03
N GLY A 29 0.86 -37.38 -40.79
CA GLY A 29 0.99 -37.55 -42.25
C GLY A 29 0.53 -36.39 -43.15
N ALA A 30 1.50 -35.82 -43.86
CA ALA A 30 1.43 -35.27 -45.23
C ALA A 30 0.52 -34.04 -45.53
N GLY A 31 1.17 -32.87 -45.53
CA GLY A 31 1.36 -32.02 -46.73
C GLY A 31 0.13 -31.50 -47.48
N VAL A 32 -0.13 -30.19 -47.34
CA VAL A 32 -0.50 -29.31 -48.47
C VAL A 32 0.13 -27.94 -48.23
N ARG A 33 0.95 -27.50 -49.19
CA ARG A 33 1.46 -26.14 -49.33
C ARG A 33 0.31 -25.20 -49.69
N LEU A 34 0.20 -24.04 -49.05
CA LEU A 34 -0.38 -22.86 -49.69
C LEU A 34 0.49 -21.64 -49.45
N GLN A 35 0.92 -21.08 -50.57
CA GLN A 35 1.80 -19.94 -50.75
C GLN A 35 0.93 -18.72 -51.04
N ALA A 36 1.16 -17.60 -50.36
CA ALA A 36 0.76 -16.26 -50.81
C ALA A 36 1.63 -15.24 -50.03
N ALA A 37 2.77 -14.85 -50.58
CA ALA A 37 2.95 -13.72 -51.50
C ALA A 37 3.09 -12.38 -50.75
N ILE A 38 4.36 -12.08 -50.47
CA ILE A 38 4.90 -10.75 -50.16
C ILE A 38 4.71 -9.87 -51.40
N THR A 39 4.21 -8.64 -51.23
CA THR A 39 4.44 -7.57 -52.21
C THR A 39 4.88 -6.30 -51.48
N THR A 40 6.04 -5.82 -51.88
CA THR A 40 6.74 -4.62 -51.41
C THR A 40 6.45 -3.45 -52.35
N ALA A 41 6.16 -2.27 -51.82
CA ALA A 41 6.39 -0.96 -52.46
C ALA A 41 6.47 0.09 -51.34
N ALA A 42 7.65 0.51 -50.88
CA ALA A 42 8.53 1.53 -51.46
C ALA A 42 7.88 2.93 -51.55
N ALA A 43 8.11 3.75 -50.52
CA ALA A 43 8.15 5.20 -50.64
C ALA A 43 9.26 5.73 -49.74
N THR A 44 10.44 5.88 -50.35
CA THR A 44 11.60 6.58 -49.80
C THR A 44 11.44 8.06 -50.09
N THR A 45 11.56 8.93 -49.09
CA THR A 45 12.15 10.27 -49.27
C THR A 45 12.89 10.65 -48.00
N ALA A 46 14.14 11.04 -48.19
CA ALA A 46 15.17 11.26 -47.21
C ALA A 46 15.03 12.61 -46.48
N ILE A 47 15.35 12.64 -45.19
CA ILE A 47 15.93 13.82 -44.55
C ILE A 47 17.20 13.40 -43.79
N LYS A 48 18.25 14.17 -44.04
CA LYS A 48 19.66 13.97 -43.71
C LYS A 48 19.93 13.83 -42.21
N ARG A 49 20.97 13.03 -41.94
CA ARG A 49 21.70 12.84 -40.67
C ARG A 49 22.05 14.16 -39.96
N THR A 50 21.88 14.15 -38.65
CA THR A 50 22.85 14.68 -37.70
C THR A 50 22.99 13.69 -36.55
N ARG A 51 24.21 13.16 -36.36
CA ARG A 51 24.62 12.43 -35.17
C ARG A 51 24.76 13.46 -34.04
N GLY A 52 24.04 13.26 -32.95
CA GLY A 52 24.21 13.97 -31.69
C GLY A 52 23.82 13.03 -30.56
N ASP A 53 24.71 12.89 -29.59
CA ASP A 53 24.69 11.93 -28.50
C ASP A 53 23.37 11.91 -27.71
N ILE A 54 22.83 10.71 -27.49
CA ILE A 54 21.62 10.50 -26.69
C ILE A 54 22.02 10.01 -25.29
N HIS A 55 22.55 10.91 -24.47
CA HIS A 55 22.40 10.83 -23.02
C HIS A 55 21.37 11.88 -22.59
N SER A 56 20.09 11.60 -22.85
CA SER A 56 18.99 12.43 -22.37
C SER A 56 18.39 11.82 -21.12
N SER A 57 18.82 12.32 -19.96
CA SER A 57 18.05 12.31 -18.72
C SER A 57 16.64 12.82 -19.02
N ILE A 58 15.61 12.02 -18.76
CA ILE A 58 14.21 12.44 -18.85
C ILE A 58 13.98 13.45 -17.72
N ARG A 59 13.97 14.75 -18.03
CA ARG A 59 13.56 15.81 -17.09
C ARG A 59 12.10 16.18 -17.33
N CYS A 60 11.37 16.28 -16.23
CA CYS A 60 9.96 16.66 -16.17
C CYS A 60 9.70 18.03 -16.82
N PRO A 61 8.68 18.18 -17.69
CA PRO A 61 8.34 19.47 -18.30
C PRO A 61 7.24 20.16 -17.48
N ARG A 62 7.60 21.06 -16.56
CA ARG A 62 6.66 22.11 -16.11
C ARG A 62 7.41 23.44 -15.97
N PRO A 63 6.90 24.53 -16.58
CA PRO A 63 7.46 25.86 -16.40
C PRO A 63 7.08 26.42 -15.02
N PHE A 64 8.03 27.13 -14.42
CA PHE A 64 7.97 27.76 -13.10
C PHE A 64 6.76 28.66 -12.90
N CYS A 65 6.02 28.43 -11.81
CA CYS A 65 5.16 29.42 -11.17
C CYS A 65 5.29 29.23 -9.64
N SER A 66 5.44 30.35 -8.92
CA SER A 66 5.54 30.56 -7.45
C SER A 66 5.67 29.35 -6.52
N CYS A 67 6.66 29.43 -5.62
CA CYS A 67 6.95 28.56 -4.47
C CYS A 67 5.73 28.25 -3.55
N GLU A 68 4.84 27.40 -4.03
CA GLU A 68 4.04 26.49 -3.21
C GLU A 68 4.93 25.28 -2.91
N ALA A 69 4.97 24.81 -1.67
CA ALA A 69 5.64 23.55 -1.36
C ALA A 69 5.06 22.47 -2.28
N GLU A 70 5.89 21.85 -3.11
CA GLU A 70 5.44 20.84 -4.07
C GLU A 70 4.70 19.75 -3.28
N GLU A 71 3.39 19.61 -3.52
CA GLU A 71 2.56 18.63 -2.81
C GLU A 71 3.00 17.21 -3.20
N VAL A 72 3.90 16.63 -2.41
CA VAL A 72 4.42 15.27 -2.62
C VAL A 72 3.45 14.25 -2.04
N ARG A 73 2.91 13.37 -2.89
CA ARG A 73 2.17 12.19 -2.43
C ARG A 73 3.10 10.99 -2.29
N LEU A 74 3.02 10.33 -1.15
CA LEU A 74 3.92 9.25 -0.76
C LEU A 74 3.12 8.07 -0.21
N ASP A 75 3.38 6.89 -0.77
CA ASP A 75 2.90 5.65 -0.19
C ASP A 75 3.86 5.22 0.94
N ALA A 76 3.49 5.49 2.20
CA ALA A 76 4.39 5.34 3.33
C ALA A 76 4.58 3.88 3.81
N SER A 77 3.99 2.89 3.12
CA SER A 77 4.19 1.47 3.45
C SER A 77 3.96 0.60 2.23
N VAL A 78 5.07 0.09 1.69
CA VAL A 78 5.11 -0.85 0.57
C VAL A 78 6.07 -1.98 0.96
N THR A 79 5.62 -3.22 0.91
CA THR A 79 6.44 -4.37 1.32
C THR A 79 7.20 -5.01 0.15
N MET A 80 6.85 -4.67 -1.08
CA MET A 80 7.46 -5.08 -2.36
C MET A 80 7.52 -6.60 -2.64
N GLY A 81 7.99 -7.41 -1.70
CA GLY A 81 8.22 -8.85 -1.86
C GLY A 81 9.12 -9.12 -3.06
N ASP A 82 8.83 -10.20 -3.79
CA ASP A 82 9.55 -10.56 -5.02
C ASP A 82 9.09 -9.78 -6.27
N ARG A 83 8.33 -8.69 -6.10
CA ARG A 83 7.71 -7.98 -7.24
C ARG A 83 8.61 -6.88 -7.78
N GLU A 84 8.62 -6.77 -9.12
CA GLU A 84 9.37 -5.74 -9.83
C GLU A 84 8.91 -4.31 -9.48
N PRO A 85 9.83 -3.39 -9.15
CA PRO A 85 9.50 -2.01 -8.76
C PRO A 85 8.71 -1.25 -9.84
N GLY A 86 8.96 -1.54 -11.11
CA GLY A 86 8.23 -0.95 -12.23
C GLY A 86 6.73 -1.29 -12.23
N ALA A 87 6.31 -2.39 -11.61
CA ALA A 87 4.89 -2.72 -11.45
C ALA A 87 4.21 -1.72 -10.51
N LEU A 88 4.82 -1.46 -9.36
CA LEU A 88 4.33 -0.48 -8.40
C LEU A 88 4.37 0.93 -8.97
N TRP A 89 5.47 1.34 -9.62
CA TRP A 89 5.59 2.69 -10.16
C TRP A 89 4.48 3.05 -11.13
N ARG A 90 4.07 2.12 -12.01
CA ARG A 90 2.93 2.34 -12.92
C ARG A 90 1.62 2.58 -12.17
N ILE A 91 1.43 1.94 -11.01
CA ILE A 91 0.26 2.14 -10.16
C ILE A 91 0.34 3.52 -9.49
N LEU A 92 1.46 3.83 -8.82
CA LEU A 92 1.66 5.10 -8.12
C LEU A 92 1.53 6.29 -9.06
N HIS A 93 2.29 6.28 -10.16
CA HIS A 93 2.32 7.39 -11.13
C HIS A 93 0.94 7.67 -11.72
N ARG A 94 0.17 6.63 -12.08
CA ARG A 94 -1.21 6.79 -12.60
C ARG A 94 -2.18 7.39 -11.58
N ASN A 95 -1.90 7.26 -10.29
CA ASN A 95 -2.70 7.80 -9.20
C ASN A 95 -2.07 9.06 -8.56
N ARG A 96 -1.08 9.66 -9.25
CA ARG A 96 -0.37 10.88 -8.85
C ARG A 96 0.40 10.75 -7.53
N PHE A 97 0.96 9.58 -7.26
CA PHE A 97 1.96 9.40 -6.21
C PHE A 97 3.37 9.59 -6.77
N ASP A 98 4.21 10.27 -5.99
CA ASP A 98 5.57 10.67 -6.38
C ASP A 98 6.63 9.73 -5.80
N GLY A 99 6.23 8.83 -4.91
CA GLY A 99 7.13 7.82 -4.38
C GLY A 99 6.51 6.90 -3.34
N ALA A 100 7.38 6.09 -2.74
CA ALA A 100 7.03 5.18 -1.66
C ALA A 100 8.17 5.02 -0.65
N ILE A 101 7.81 4.52 0.54
CA ILE A 101 8.74 3.96 1.52
C ILE A 101 8.63 2.44 1.48
N LEU A 102 9.78 1.76 1.33
CA LEU A 102 9.81 0.30 1.42
C LEU A 102 9.89 -0.14 2.88
N CYS A 103 9.05 -1.11 3.25
CA CYS A 103 9.01 -1.74 4.56
C CYS A 103 9.37 -3.22 4.40
N PRO A 104 9.94 -3.86 5.44
CA PRO A 104 10.33 -5.27 5.34
C PRO A 104 9.09 -6.18 5.40
N TRP A 105 9.08 -7.24 4.60
CA TRP A 105 8.07 -8.30 4.64
C TRP A 105 8.61 -9.55 5.35
N HIS A 106 9.85 -9.93 5.03
CA HIS A 106 10.51 -11.09 5.60
C HIS A 106 11.22 -10.79 6.91
N TYR A 107 11.37 -9.50 7.23
CA TYR A 107 12.00 -9.02 8.45
C TYR A 107 13.45 -9.49 8.60
N THR A 108 14.20 -9.45 7.50
CA THR A 108 15.62 -9.79 7.48
C THR A 108 16.50 -8.61 7.13
N ARG A 109 17.77 -8.71 7.51
CA ARG A 109 18.78 -7.70 7.17
C ARG A 109 19.05 -7.72 5.68
N GLU A 110 19.09 -8.90 5.08
CA GLU A 110 19.36 -9.12 3.66
C GLU A 110 18.28 -8.44 2.80
N GLU A 111 17.01 -8.53 3.21
CA GLU A 111 15.90 -7.80 2.56
C GLU A 111 16.10 -6.29 2.68
N THR A 112 16.50 -5.80 3.86
CA THR A 112 16.76 -4.37 4.06
C THR A 112 17.90 -3.88 3.16
N GLU A 113 19.01 -4.62 3.08
CA GLU A 113 20.14 -4.29 2.21
C GLU A 113 19.74 -4.27 0.74
N ALA A 114 18.91 -5.21 0.30
CA ALA A 114 18.35 -5.22 -1.05
C ALA A 114 17.46 -4.00 -1.33
N HIS A 115 16.59 -3.62 -0.37
CA HIS A 115 15.77 -2.41 -0.46
C HIS A 115 16.61 -1.14 -0.54
N LEU A 116 17.68 -1.04 0.27
CA LEU A 116 18.59 0.12 0.25
C LEU A 116 19.34 0.22 -1.09
N ALA A 117 19.88 -0.90 -1.59
CA ALA A 117 20.54 -0.96 -2.90
C ALA A 117 19.58 -0.60 -4.05
N LEU A 118 18.28 -0.89 -3.89
CA LEU A 118 17.27 -0.48 -4.84
C LEU A 118 16.97 1.02 -4.75
N ALA A 119 16.88 1.56 -3.53
CA ALA A 119 16.63 2.97 -3.27
C ALA A 119 17.75 3.90 -3.78
N ASP A 120 18.97 3.40 -3.94
CA ASP A 120 20.09 4.11 -4.58
C ASP A 120 19.95 4.24 -6.09
N ARG A 121 19.24 3.30 -6.73
CA ARG A 121 19.07 3.26 -8.19
C ARG A 121 17.75 3.87 -8.66
N ILE A 122 16.79 4.05 -7.74
CA ILE A 122 15.41 4.40 -8.05
C ILE A 122 14.97 5.58 -7.17
N ASP A 123 14.93 6.77 -7.76
CA ASP A 123 14.67 8.02 -7.05
C ASP A 123 13.31 8.07 -6.36
N TRP A 124 12.27 7.47 -6.97
CA TRP A 124 10.92 7.46 -6.40
C TRP A 124 10.78 6.54 -5.16
N ILE A 125 11.77 5.69 -4.87
CA ILE A 125 11.83 4.94 -3.61
C ILE A 125 12.47 5.84 -2.56
N ARG A 126 11.66 6.68 -1.91
CA ARG A 126 12.10 7.82 -1.10
C ARG A 126 12.78 7.40 0.22
N GLY A 127 12.47 6.22 0.74
CA GLY A 127 13.08 5.72 1.97
C GLY A 127 12.83 4.24 2.16
N VAL A 128 13.54 3.68 3.14
CA VAL A 128 13.46 2.29 3.55
C VAL A 128 13.32 2.25 5.08
N VAL A 129 12.30 1.55 5.55
CA VAL A 129 12.23 1.05 6.93
C VAL A 129 12.96 -0.29 6.94
N GLY A 130 13.97 -0.40 7.79
CA GLY A 130 14.75 -1.62 7.94
C GLY A 130 14.32 -2.45 9.14
N VAL A 131 15.09 -3.49 9.44
CA VAL A 131 14.98 -4.27 10.69
C VAL A 131 16.07 -3.87 11.69
N PRO A 132 15.98 -4.29 12.96
CA PRO A 132 17.03 -4.01 13.95
C PRO A 132 18.42 -4.44 13.47
N GLY A 133 19.38 -3.56 13.71
CA GLY A 133 20.77 -3.69 13.32
C GLY A 133 21.06 -3.31 11.86
N SER A 134 20.06 -2.99 11.02
CA SER A 134 20.27 -2.66 9.59
C SER A 134 21.41 -1.65 9.37
N PRO A 135 22.18 -1.76 8.27
CA PRO A 135 23.34 -0.89 8.05
C PRO A 135 22.95 0.59 7.98
N ASP A 136 23.87 1.47 8.37
CA ASP A 136 23.67 2.91 8.19
C ASP A 136 23.58 3.24 6.71
N HIS A 137 22.57 4.02 6.33
CA HIS A 137 22.32 4.38 4.95
C HIS A 137 21.50 5.67 4.86
N PRO A 138 21.79 6.59 3.90
CA PRO A 138 21.02 7.83 3.73
C PRO A 138 19.53 7.62 3.42
N ARG A 139 19.16 6.45 2.90
CA ARG A 139 17.78 6.04 2.61
C ARG A 139 17.14 5.21 3.72
N LEU A 140 17.87 4.86 4.79
CA LEU A 140 17.27 4.23 5.96
C LEU A 140 16.59 5.31 6.80
N VAL A 141 15.27 5.24 6.93
CA VAL A 141 14.45 6.29 7.59
C VAL A 141 13.69 5.78 8.80
N GLY A 142 13.63 4.46 8.98
CA GLY A 142 12.98 3.84 10.12
C GLY A 142 13.48 2.43 10.39
N ILE A 143 13.07 1.90 11.54
CA ILE A 143 13.27 0.52 11.95
C ILE A 143 11.92 -0.05 12.33
N GLU A 144 11.57 -1.20 11.77
CA GLU A 144 10.41 -1.99 12.17
C GLU A 144 10.64 -2.56 13.57
N ALA A 145 9.72 -2.29 14.48
CA ALA A 145 9.73 -2.76 15.86
C ALA A 145 8.44 -3.51 16.19
N ARG A 146 8.49 -4.85 16.20
CA ARG A 146 7.36 -5.66 16.63
C ARG A 146 7.23 -5.58 18.15
N TRP A 147 6.16 -4.97 18.65
CA TRP A 147 5.96 -4.82 20.09
C TRP A 147 5.92 -6.20 20.78
N PRO A 148 6.62 -6.41 21.93
CA PRO A 148 7.33 -5.43 22.77
C PRO A 148 8.86 -5.43 22.58
N ASN A 149 9.38 -5.49 21.34
CA ASN A 149 10.82 -5.36 21.10
C ASN A 149 11.30 -3.91 21.35
N LEU A 150 11.62 -3.60 22.61
CA LEU A 150 12.08 -2.27 23.03
C LEU A 150 13.50 -1.96 22.52
N GLU A 151 14.33 -2.98 22.30
CA GLU A 151 15.68 -2.81 21.76
C GLU A 151 15.63 -2.18 20.37
N ALA A 152 14.71 -2.63 19.52
CA ALA A 152 14.47 -2.04 18.20
C ALA A 152 14.05 -0.55 18.29
N ILE A 153 13.19 -0.22 19.25
CA ILE A 153 12.71 1.17 19.45
C ILE A 153 13.86 2.06 19.95
N HIS A 154 14.66 1.57 20.91
CA HIS A 154 15.83 2.28 21.41
C HIS A 154 16.90 2.45 20.34
N GLU A 155 17.12 1.45 19.49
CA GLU A 155 18.03 1.55 18.34
C GLU A 155 17.57 2.65 17.39
N ALA A 156 16.28 2.66 17.01
CA ALA A 156 15.72 3.70 16.14
C ALA A 156 15.94 5.09 16.73
N ALA A 157 15.62 5.27 18.01
CA ALA A 157 15.81 6.53 18.72
C ALA A 157 17.28 6.96 18.78
N ALA A 158 18.21 6.05 19.08
CA ALA A 158 19.64 6.32 19.12
C ALA A 158 20.20 6.76 17.76
N ARG A 159 19.60 6.27 16.67
CA ARG A 159 19.97 6.59 15.28
C ARG A 159 19.15 7.74 14.69
N SER A 160 18.29 8.39 15.49
CA SER A 160 17.36 9.44 15.03
C SER A 160 16.39 9.01 13.91
N LEU A 161 16.09 7.71 13.86
CA LEU A 161 15.14 7.08 12.94
C LEU A 161 13.74 6.96 13.59
N VAL A 162 12.72 6.71 12.76
CA VAL A 162 11.38 6.35 13.25
C VAL A 162 11.33 4.88 13.64
N ALA A 163 10.70 4.54 14.75
CA ALA A 163 10.30 3.17 15.04
C ALA A 163 8.89 2.92 14.45
N ASP A 164 8.80 2.07 13.43
CA ASP A 164 7.53 1.60 12.88
C ASP A 164 7.05 0.42 13.75
N VAL A 165 6.10 0.69 14.65
CA VAL A 165 5.67 -0.24 15.69
C VAL A 165 4.46 -1.04 15.23
N SER A 166 4.66 -2.33 14.97
CA SER A 166 3.55 -3.27 14.78
C SER A 166 3.11 -3.85 16.13
N CYS A 167 1.81 -3.80 16.38
CA CYS A 167 1.22 -4.23 17.63
C CYS A 167 -0.21 -4.74 17.44
N GLY A 168 -0.77 -5.32 18.50
CA GLY A 168 -2.21 -5.57 18.61
C GLY A 168 -2.89 -4.49 19.46
N MET A 169 -4.20 -4.35 19.28
CA MET A 169 -5.07 -3.41 19.99
C MET A 169 -4.90 -3.43 21.53
N LEU A 170 -4.69 -4.61 22.11
CA LEU A 170 -4.53 -4.76 23.57
C LEU A 170 -3.22 -4.15 24.10
N SER A 171 -2.26 -3.84 23.22
CA SER A 171 -0.97 -3.24 23.62
C SER A 171 -0.98 -1.71 23.62
N LEU A 172 -1.99 -1.07 23.02
CA LEU A 172 -1.97 0.38 22.76
C LEU A 172 -1.77 1.23 24.02
N ALA A 173 -2.45 0.91 25.13
CA ALA A 173 -2.30 1.63 26.39
C ALA A 173 -0.89 1.48 26.99
N ASN A 174 -0.25 0.32 26.82
CA ASN A 174 1.12 0.10 27.31
C ASN A 174 2.14 0.82 26.42
N ILE A 175 1.90 0.85 25.10
CA ILE A 175 2.72 1.63 24.17
C ILE A 175 2.59 3.12 24.47
N ALA A 176 1.40 3.63 24.80
CA ALA A 176 1.21 5.03 25.18
C ALA A 176 2.00 5.40 26.45
N LYS A 177 1.97 4.55 27.48
CA LYS A 177 2.79 4.73 28.69
C LYS A 177 4.27 4.78 28.35
N PHE A 178 4.74 3.86 27.50
CA PHE A 178 6.12 3.87 27.03
C PHE A 178 6.45 5.16 26.27
N ALA A 179 5.60 5.58 25.33
CA ALA A 179 5.80 6.78 24.51
C ALA A 179 5.90 8.04 25.36
N ALA A 180 5.04 8.18 26.38
CA ALA A 180 5.07 9.28 27.32
C ALA A 180 6.35 9.32 28.20
N GLN A 181 6.96 8.16 28.46
CA GLN A 181 8.23 8.06 29.21
C GLN A 181 9.46 8.25 28.31
N HIS A 182 9.31 8.14 26.98
CA HIS A 182 10.40 8.16 26.01
C HIS A 182 10.12 9.20 24.92
N GLU A 183 9.97 10.46 25.31
CA GLU A 183 9.56 11.57 24.41
C GLU A 183 10.50 11.76 23.20
N ARG A 184 11.75 11.29 23.28
CA ARG A 184 12.72 11.33 22.16
C ARG A 184 12.51 10.22 21.12
N ALA A 185 11.84 9.12 21.49
CA ALA A 185 11.56 8.04 20.56
C ALA A 185 10.38 8.42 19.66
N ARG A 186 10.61 8.51 18.34
CA ARG A 186 9.56 8.74 17.34
C ARG A 186 8.90 7.42 16.99
N LEU A 187 7.61 7.29 17.29
CA LEU A 187 6.87 6.05 17.08
C LEU A 187 5.79 6.23 16.01
N THR A 188 5.73 5.30 15.07
CA THR A 188 4.62 5.18 14.13
C THR A 188 3.87 3.90 14.40
N ILE A 189 2.62 4.01 14.84
CA ILE A 189 1.77 2.84 15.11
C ILE A 189 1.20 2.33 13.80
N LEU A 190 1.54 1.10 13.43
CA LEU A 190 1.12 0.47 12.18
C LEU A 190 -0.29 -0.12 12.28
N ARG A 191 -0.89 -0.39 11.11
CA ARG A 191 -2.18 -1.09 10.95
C ARG A 191 -3.28 -0.54 11.85
N LEU A 192 -3.33 0.78 11.97
CA LEU A 192 -4.31 1.45 12.82
C LEU A 192 -4.31 0.95 14.28
N GLY A 193 -3.18 0.48 14.80
CA GLY A 193 -3.10 -0.09 16.14
C GLY A 193 -3.71 -1.48 16.28
N GLY A 194 -3.75 -2.26 15.19
CA GLY A 194 -4.36 -3.59 15.18
C GLY A 194 -5.89 -3.53 15.26
N ALA A 195 -6.49 -2.53 14.62
CA ALA A 195 -7.93 -2.40 14.48
C ALA A 195 -8.56 -3.69 13.93
N ARG A 196 -9.82 -3.93 14.30
CA ARG A 196 -10.61 -5.07 13.83
C ARG A 196 -11.84 -4.53 13.13
N PHE A 197 -11.73 -4.24 11.83
CA PHE A 197 -12.74 -3.46 11.12
C PHE A 197 -14.15 -4.07 11.22
N GLY A 198 -15.14 -3.19 11.33
CA GLY A 198 -16.52 -3.52 11.62
C GLY A 198 -17.38 -2.26 11.75
N PRO A 199 -18.71 -2.40 11.80
CA PRO A 199 -19.63 -1.26 11.80
C PRO A 199 -19.53 -0.36 13.04
N ALA A 200 -18.85 -0.82 14.08
CA ALA A 200 -18.50 -0.06 15.27
C ALA A 200 -17.05 -0.32 15.64
N THR A 201 -16.44 0.65 16.31
CA THR A 201 -15.12 0.57 16.91
C THR A 201 -15.14 -0.24 18.20
N ASP A 202 -13.99 -0.80 18.57
CA ASP A 202 -13.81 -1.46 19.86
C ASP A 202 -13.44 -0.40 20.94
N PRO A 203 -14.12 -0.36 22.11
CA PRO A 203 -13.81 0.62 23.15
C PRO A 203 -12.36 0.56 23.65
N VAL A 204 -11.76 -0.65 23.75
CA VAL A 204 -10.37 -0.82 24.17
C VAL A 204 -9.42 -0.21 23.14
N TRP A 205 -9.77 -0.34 21.86
CA TRP A 205 -9.03 0.33 20.79
C TRP A 205 -9.15 1.84 20.90
N GLU A 206 -10.36 2.38 21.05
CA GLU A 206 -10.57 3.83 21.13
C GLU A 206 -9.81 4.46 22.29
N ASP A 207 -9.91 3.86 23.48
CA ASP A 207 -9.23 4.34 24.68
C ASP A 207 -7.70 4.25 24.55
N GLY A 208 -7.19 3.16 24.00
CA GLY A 208 -5.76 2.99 23.74
C GLY A 208 -5.25 3.97 22.69
N LEU A 209 -6.02 4.20 21.63
CA LEU A 209 -5.68 5.12 20.56
C LEU A 209 -5.73 6.59 21.03
N ALA A 210 -6.68 6.94 21.89
CA ALA A 210 -6.75 8.27 22.49
C ALA A 210 -5.54 8.57 23.39
N GLN A 211 -5.08 7.58 24.17
CA GLN A 211 -3.85 7.72 24.96
C GLN A 211 -2.60 7.91 24.08
N LEU A 212 -2.51 7.17 22.98
CA LEU A 212 -1.43 7.35 21.99
C LEU A 212 -1.49 8.74 21.34
N ALA A 213 -2.68 9.22 20.99
CA ALA A 213 -2.87 10.53 20.38
C ALA A 213 -2.49 11.70 21.31
N ALA A 214 -2.50 11.49 22.63
CA ALA A 214 -1.99 12.46 23.60
C ALA A 214 -0.45 12.56 23.61
N CYS A 215 0.26 11.59 23.01
CA CYS A 215 1.71 11.59 22.92
C CYS A 215 2.16 12.31 21.62
N PRO A 216 2.92 13.43 21.71
CA PRO A 216 3.32 14.21 20.53
C PRO A 216 4.35 13.48 19.64
N ASN A 217 5.11 12.55 20.22
CA ASN A 217 6.10 11.70 19.54
C ASN A 217 5.48 10.46 18.87
N VAL A 218 4.15 10.38 18.78
CA VAL A 218 3.42 9.27 18.14
C VAL A 218 2.65 9.76 16.93
N ARG A 219 2.80 9.05 15.81
CA ARG A 219 1.94 9.15 14.63
C ARG A 219 1.28 7.81 14.33
N LEU A 220 0.18 7.83 13.59
CA LEU A 220 -0.60 6.65 13.22
C LEU A 220 -0.48 6.40 11.72
N LYS A 221 -0.08 5.19 11.33
CA LYS A 221 -0.07 4.76 9.93
C LYS A 221 -1.29 3.89 9.62
N ILE A 222 -2.07 4.34 8.65
CA ILE A 222 -3.22 3.62 8.08
C ILE A 222 -2.70 2.83 6.90
N ASN A 223 -2.20 1.64 7.22
CA ASN A 223 -1.79 0.63 6.25
C ASN A 223 -2.46 -0.71 6.56
N GLY A 224 -2.38 -1.64 5.61
CA GLY A 224 -2.98 -2.97 5.76
C GLY A 224 -4.50 -2.99 5.62
N LEU A 225 -5.12 -1.93 5.08
CA LEU A 225 -6.55 -1.96 4.76
C LEU A 225 -6.83 -3.09 3.78
N LEU A 226 -7.90 -3.84 4.05
CA LEU A 226 -8.34 -5.01 3.27
C LEU A 226 -7.47 -6.27 3.43
N ASN A 227 -6.50 -6.26 4.35
CA ASN A 227 -5.63 -7.42 4.65
C ASN A 227 -6.13 -8.27 5.84
N ASP A 228 -7.21 -7.83 6.50
CA ASP A 228 -7.74 -8.46 7.70
C ASP A 228 -8.44 -9.78 7.39
N ALA A 229 -8.17 -10.75 8.27
CA ALA A 229 -8.86 -12.02 8.25
C ALA A 229 -10.38 -11.87 8.49
N PRO A 230 -11.16 -12.86 8.03
CA PRO A 230 -12.55 -13.04 8.45
C PRO A 230 -12.68 -13.07 9.98
N PRO A 231 -13.81 -12.60 10.55
CA PRO A 231 -14.12 -12.82 11.96
C PRO A 231 -14.01 -14.31 12.33
N GLY A 232 -13.20 -14.62 13.35
CA GLY A 232 -12.98 -15.99 13.83
C GLY A 232 -11.73 -16.69 13.31
N ASP A 233 -10.96 -16.07 12.40
CA ASP A 233 -9.64 -16.59 12.03
C ASP A 233 -8.61 -16.31 13.14
N PRO A 234 -7.95 -17.35 13.69
CA PRO A 234 -6.99 -17.18 14.78
C PRO A 234 -5.70 -16.47 14.35
N THR A 235 -5.43 -16.39 13.05
CA THR A 235 -4.23 -15.71 12.53
C THR A 235 -4.38 -14.19 12.53
N GLY A 236 -5.61 -13.67 12.49
CA GLY A 236 -5.87 -12.24 12.31
C GLY A 236 -5.43 -11.70 10.94
N TRP A 237 -5.14 -12.58 9.97
CA TRP A 237 -4.65 -12.25 8.62
C TRP A 237 -5.33 -13.12 7.55
N GLY A 238 -6.01 -12.52 6.56
CA GLY A 238 -6.73 -13.28 5.54
C GLY A 238 -7.45 -12.38 4.51
N PRO A 239 -8.07 -12.94 3.47
CA PRO A 239 -8.90 -12.15 2.57
C PRO A 239 -10.08 -11.59 3.34
N SER A 240 -10.37 -10.30 3.18
CA SER A 240 -11.59 -9.72 3.72
C SER A 240 -12.78 -10.45 3.11
N SER A 241 -13.41 -11.35 3.87
CA SER A 241 -14.52 -12.21 3.41
C SER A 241 -15.79 -11.44 3.10
N LEU A 242 -15.80 -10.13 3.25
CA LEU A 242 -17.01 -9.31 3.28
C LEU A 242 -17.26 -8.51 1.99
N GLY A 243 -16.25 -8.36 1.12
CA GLY A 243 -16.24 -7.22 0.20
C GLY A 243 -16.17 -5.93 1.02
N TRP A 244 -15.21 -5.06 0.75
CA TRP A 244 -15.04 -3.91 1.63
C TRP A 244 -16.22 -2.95 1.47
N ARG A 245 -16.77 -2.51 2.60
CA ARG A 245 -17.89 -1.58 2.70
C ARG A 245 -17.46 -0.41 3.54
N VAL A 246 -17.70 0.81 3.06
CA VAL A 246 -17.29 2.04 3.74
C VAL A 246 -17.77 2.06 5.18
N GLU A 247 -18.95 1.51 5.47
CA GLU A 247 -19.55 1.43 6.80
C GLU A 247 -18.72 0.65 7.82
N HIS A 248 -17.88 -0.30 7.37
CA HIS A 248 -17.01 -1.09 8.26
C HIS A 248 -15.68 -0.40 8.59
N TYR A 249 -15.27 0.59 7.80
CA TYR A 249 -13.97 1.25 7.95
C TYR A 249 -14.10 2.70 8.40
N LYS A 250 -15.19 3.36 8.01
CA LYS A 250 -15.48 4.77 8.33
C LYS A 250 -15.43 5.07 9.82
N PRO A 251 -16.00 4.27 10.75
CA PRO A 251 -15.90 4.57 12.19
C PRO A 251 -14.45 4.63 12.66
N TRP A 252 -13.64 3.65 12.25
CA TRP A 252 -12.23 3.53 12.62
C TRP A 252 -11.38 4.66 12.06
N ILE A 253 -11.49 4.91 10.75
CA ILE A 253 -10.73 5.99 10.09
C ILE A 253 -11.18 7.36 10.61
N SER A 254 -12.48 7.57 10.84
CA SER A 254 -12.97 8.84 11.39
C SER A 254 -12.46 9.09 12.82
N THR A 255 -12.43 8.06 13.67
CA THR A 255 -11.87 8.17 15.02
C THR A 255 -10.37 8.45 14.98
N ALA A 256 -9.61 7.75 14.13
CA ALA A 256 -8.18 8.00 13.93
C ALA A 256 -7.91 9.45 13.51
N LEU A 257 -8.62 9.94 12.49
CA LEU A 257 -8.48 11.32 11.98
C LEU A 257 -8.88 12.37 13.03
N ARG A 258 -9.94 12.11 13.80
CA ARG A 258 -10.38 13.01 14.90
C ARG A 258 -9.35 13.10 16.01
N LEU A 259 -8.68 12.00 16.37
CA LEU A 259 -7.72 11.95 17.47
C LEU A 259 -6.34 12.49 17.08
N PHE A 260 -5.83 12.10 15.91
CA PHE A 260 -4.47 12.43 15.49
C PHE A 260 -4.37 13.72 14.67
N GLY A 261 -5.40 14.02 13.87
CA GLY A 261 -5.37 15.08 12.86
C GLY A 261 -4.57 14.69 11.61
N GLU A 262 -4.75 15.46 10.54
CA GLU A 262 -4.12 15.26 9.23
C GLU A 262 -2.60 15.29 9.28
N GLY A 263 -2.03 16.06 10.21
CA GLY A 263 -0.59 16.10 10.40
C GLY A 263 -0.05 14.77 10.92
N ARG A 264 -0.79 14.03 11.77
CA ARG A 264 -0.28 12.83 12.46
C ARG A 264 -0.80 11.49 11.93
N VAL A 265 -1.54 11.51 10.82
CA VAL A 265 -2.02 10.30 10.14
C VAL A 265 -1.27 10.13 8.83
N LEU A 266 -0.71 8.94 8.63
CA LEU A 266 0.08 8.58 7.45
C LEU A 266 -0.67 7.51 6.65
N TYR A 267 -0.79 7.65 5.34
CA TYR A 267 -1.32 6.59 4.48
C TYR A 267 -0.22 5.64 3.99
N GLY A 268 -0.51 4.34 3.94
CA GLY A 268 0.30 3.35 3.25
C GLY A 268 -0.56 2.24 2.65
N SER A 269 -0.27 1.76 1.45
CA SER A 269 -1.12 0.78 0.77
C SER A 269 -0.88 -0.66 1.22
N ASP A 270 0.28 -0.92 1.83
CA ASP A 270 0.77 -2.28 2.12
C ASP A 270 0.90 -3.13 0.84
N TRP A 271 1.13 -2.50 -0.30
CA TRP A 271 1.32 -3.21 -1.56
C TRP A 271 2.55 -4.13 -1.50
N PRO A 272 2.48 -5.37 -2.02
CA PRO A 272 1.36 -5.97 -2.78
C PRO A 272 0.37 -6.78 -1.93
N VAL A 273 0.44 -6.75 -0.61
CA VAL A 273 -0.32 -7.64 0.28
C VAL A 273 -1.81 -7.59 -0.01
N CYS A 274 -2.38 -6.39 -0.23
CA CYS A 274 -3.79 -6.26 -0.61
C CYS A 274 -4.18 -7.07 -1.85
N MET A 275 -3.26 -7.23 -2.81
CA MET A 275 -3.45 -8.04 -4.03
C MET A 275 -3.43 -9.53 -3.75
N ASP A 276 -2.54 -9.98 -2.87
CA ASP A 276 -2.48 -11.39 -2.46
C ASP A 276 -3.72 -11.78 -1.64
N ARG A 277 -4.48 -10.79 -1.14
CA ARG A 277 -5.75 -10.96 -0.41
C ARG A 277 -7.00 -10.71 -1.26
N GLY A 278 -6.83 -10.53 -2.58
CA GLY A 278 -7.95 -10.43 -3.53
C GLY A 278 -8.52 -9.02 -3.71
N ALA A 279 -7.87 -7.99 -3.18
CA ALA A 279 -8.19 -6.59 -3.45
C ALA A 279 -7.14 -5.97 -4.39
N THR A 280 -7.38 -4.76 -4.87
CA THR A 280 -6.42 -3.99 -5.65
C THR A 280 -5.89 -2.81 -4.84
N TRP A 281 -4.75 -2.26 -5.24
CA TRP A 281 -4.25 -1.00 -4.67
C TRP A 281 -5.32 0.11 -4.76
N LYS A 282 -6.07 0.16 -5.87
CA LYS A 282 -7.15 1.15 -6.05
C LYS A 282 -8.30 0.93 -5.08
N GLU A 283 -8.64 -0.31 -4.76
CA GLU A 283 -9.66 -0.62 -3.75
C GLU A 283 -9.20 -0.26 -2.35
N SER A 284 -7.93 -0.50 -2.00
CA SER A 284 -7.37 -0.03 -0.72
C SER A 284 -7.41 1.49 -0.62
N MET A 285 -6.99 2.20 -1.68
CA MET A 285 -7.07 3.67 -1.76
C MET A 285 -8.52 4.18 -1.69
N ALA A 286 -9.45 3.53 -2.39
CA ALA A 286 -10.87 3.88 -2.38
C ALA A 286 -11.48 3.64 -0.99
N CYS A 287 -11.15 2.53 -0.34
CA CYS A 287 -11.53 2.23 1.04
C CYS A 287 -11.10 3.35 1.98
N PHE A 288 -9.83 3.74 1.91
CA PHE A 288 -9.31 4.84 2.72
C PHE A 288 -10.04 6.16 2.45
N THR A 289 -10.05 6.61 1.19
CA THR A 289 -10.57 7.93 0.80
C THR A 289 -12.07 8.09 0.98
N GLN A 290 -12.86 7.04 0.73
CA GLN A 290 -14.31 7.08 0.95
C GLN A 290 -14.64 7.04 2.45
N SER A 291 -13.87 6.29 3.25
CA SER A 291 -14.04 6.22 4.71
C SER A 291 -13.62 7.50 5.43
N MET A 292 -12.62 8.22 4.91
CA MET A 292 -12.22 9.54 5.39
C MET A 292 -13.32 10.60 5.16
N GLY A 293 -14.17 10.40 4.16
CA GLY A 293 -15.25 11.32 3.79
C GLY A 293 -14.79 12.58 3.04
N PRO A 294 -15.68 13.57 2.85
CA PRO A 294 -15.33 14.83 2.21
C PRO A 294 -14.34 15.62 3.08
N ARG A 295 -13.23 16.03 2.47
CA ARG A 295 -12.15 16.82 3.08
C ARG A 295 -11.63 17.81 2.05
N THR A 296 -10.99 18.89 2.52
CA THR A 296 -10.31 19.83 1.62
C THR A 296 -9.14 19.13 0.92
N GLN A 297 -8.62 19.74 -0.13
CA GLN A 297 -7.49 19.19 -0.87
C GLN A 297 -6.25 19.14 0.04
N GLU A 298 -5.98 20.22 0.76
CA GLU A 298 -4.82 20.38 1.65
C GLU A 298 -4.83 19.31 2.76
N TYR A 299 -5.99 19.03 3.34
CA TYR A 299 -6.17 17.98 4.35
C TYR A 299 -5.82 16.59 3.79
N ARG A 300 -6.19 16.32 2.53
CA ARG A 300 -5.88 15.04 1.87
C ARG A 300 -4.40 14.93 1.55
N GLU A 301 -3.79 15.98 1.02
CA GLU A 301 -2.36 15.97 0.66
C GLU A 301 -1.45 15.85 1.90
N ALA A 302 -1.85 16.44 3.02
CA ALA A 302 -1.18 16.23 4.29
C ALA A 302 -1.11 14.73 4.64
N ILE A 303 -2.22 14.00 4.54
CA ILE A 303 -2.25 12.57 4.91
C ILE A 303 -1.64 11.66 3.83
N LEU A 304 -1.84 12.00 2.56
CA LEU A 304 -1.38 11.20 1.42
C LEU A 304 0.10 11.40 1.09
N GLY A 305 0.83 12.24 1.83
CA GLY A 305 2.28 12.29 1.74
C GLY A 305 2.95 13.31 2.64
N GLY A 306 2.40 14.52 2.79
CA GLY A 306 3.05 15.62 3.52
C GLY A 306 3.48 15.25 4.95
N ALA A 307 2.59 14.60 5.70
CA ALA A 307 2.84 14.12 7.05
C ALA A 307 3.94 13.06 7.10
N ALA A 308 4.02 12.17 6.10
CA ALA A 308 5.06 11.15 6.03
C ALA A 308 6.41 11.75 5.63
N MET A 309 6.41 12.72 4.71
CA MET A 309 7.62 13.44 4.31
C MET A 309 8.27 14.14 5.50
N ASP A 310 7.49 14.90 6.27
CA ASP A 310 7.93 15.52 7.53
C ASP A 310 8.40 14.46 8.53
N TRP A 311 7.55 13.47 8.78
CA TRP A 311 7.78 12.51 9.86
C TRP A 311 8.97 11.59 9.65
N TYR A 312 9.33 11.26 8.41
CA TYR A 312 10.51 10.43 8.10
C TYR A 312 11.73 11.27 7.69
N GLY A 313 11.64 12.60 7.69
CA GLY A 313 12.76 13.48 7.31
C GLY A 313 13.14 13.38 5.83
N LEU A 314 12.16 13.17 4.96
CA LEU A 314 12.36 12.98 3.53
C LEU A 314 12.48 14.32 2.80
N LYS A 315 13.26 14.33 1.72
CA LYS A 315 13.41 15.51 0.86
C LYS A 315 12.35 15.49 -0.26
N PRO A 316 11.71 16.64 -0.57
CA PRO A 316 10.79 16.79 -1.71
C PRO A 316 11.39 16.28 -3.02
#